data_AF-A0A515CSR5-F1
#
_entry.id   AF-A0A515CSR5-F1
#
_cell.length_a   1.000
_cell.length_b   1.000
_cell.length_c   1.000
_cell.angle_alpha   90.00
_cell.angle_beta   90.00
_cell.angle_gamma   90.00
#
_symmetry.space_group_name_H-M   'P 1'
#
loop_
_entity.id
_entity.type
_entity.pdbx_description
1 polymer ?
#
loop_
_entity_poly.entity_id
_entity_poly.type
_entity_poly.pdbx_seq_one_letter_code
_entity_poly.pdbx_strand_id
1 'polypeptide(L)' 'MGSLKINGRQIFLLTENDRYPSPTINSPPMFALREDEEGKFWVYFLHKGRWPLISETPFATQGGAVEAAMEFDYYKFYK' A
#
# COMPACT_ATOMS: atom_id res chain seq x y z
N MET A 1 -1.70 12.71 -7.65
CA MET A 1 -1.07 11.49 -7.11
C MET A 1 -0.84 10.49 -8.23
N GLY A 2 0.39 10.00 -8.37
CA GLY A 2 0.73 8.92 -9.29
C GLY A 2 0.57 7.56 -8.64
N SER A 3 0.55 6.50 -9.45
CA SER A 3 0.52 5.12 -8.96
C SER A 3 1.30 4.23 -9.92
N LEU A 4 1.95 3.20 -9.38
CA LEU A 4 2.65 2.18 -10.15
C LEU A 4 1.81 0.89 -10.17
N LYS A 5 1.78 0.19 -11.30
CA LYS A 5 1.18 -1.15 -11.39
C LYS A 5 2.29 -2.19 -11.49
N ILE A 6 2.32 -3.15 -10.57
CA ILE A 6 3.31 -4.24 -10.53
C ILE A 6 2.58 -5.55 -10.27
N ASN A 7 2.75 -6.56 -11.13
CA ASN A 7 2.09 -7.89 -11.03
C ASN A 7 0.60 -7.83 -10.66
N GLY A 8 -0.17 -6.96 -11.34
CA GLY A 8 -1.60 -6.80 -11.10
C GLY A 8 -1.98 -6.11 -9.78
N ARG A 9 -1.01 -5.66 -8.98
CA ARG A 9 -1.21 -4.81 -7.81
C ARG A 9 -1.02 -3.35 -8.20
N GLN A 10 -1.79 -2.47 -7.59
CA GLN A 10 -1.61 -1.03 -7.77
C GLN A 10 -1.07 -0.40 -6.50
N ILE A 11 0.10 0.22 -6.62
CA ILE A 11 0.88 0.77 -5.52
C ILE A 11 0.86 2.31 -5.64
N PHE A 12 0.47 2.96 -4.56
CA PHE A 12 0.44 4.41 -4.42
C PHE A 12 1.56 4.83 -3.47
N LEU A 13 2.34 5.83 -3.88
CA LEU A 13 3.29 6.49 -2.99
C LEU A 13 2.62 7.75 -2.47
N LEU A 14 2.52 7.84 -1.16
CA LEU A 14 1.83 8.90 -0.43
C LEU A 14 2.83 9.58 0.51
N THR A 15 2.67 10.88 0.65
CA THR A 15 3.23 11.63 1.78
C THR A 15 2.22 11.64 2.94
N GLU A 16 2.62 12.17 4.11
CA GLU A 16 1.72 12.30 5.25
C GLU A 16 0.46 13.15 4.95
N ASN A 17 0.55 14.12 4.05
CA ASN A 17 -0.57 14.99 3.71
C ASN A 17 -1.49 14.41 2.62
N ASP A 18 -1.07 13.34 1.96
CA ASP A 18 -1.85 12.76 0.87
C ASP A 18 -3.05 11.97 1.39
N ARG A 19 -4.17 12.08 0.68
CA ARG A 19 -5.35 11.26 0.96
C ARG A 19 -5.18 9.87 0.37
N TYR A 20 -5.72 8.87 1.07
CA TYR A 20 -5.80 7.53 0.49
C TYR A 20 -6.67 7.52 -0.78
N PRO A 21 -6.26 6.77 -1.82
CA PRO A 21 -7.06 6.61 -3.02
C PRO A 21 -8.33 5.81 -2.72
N SER A 22 -9.41 6.16 -3.41
CA SER A 22 -10.66 5.40 -3.33
C SER A 22 -10.70 4.33 -4.44
N PRO A 23 -11.16 3.10 -4.14
CA PRO A 23 -11.35 2.08 -5.16
C PRO A 23 -12.45 2.49 -6.14
N THR A 24 -12.32 2.06 -7.39
CA THR A 24 -13.40 2.02 -8.37
C THR A 24 -13.92 0.58 -8.51
N ILE A 25 -15.00 0.37 -9.27
CA ILE A 25 -15.66 -0.95 -9.43
C ILE A 25 -14.69 -2.07 -9.85
N ASN A 26 -13.67 -1.75 -10.65
CA ASN A 26 -12.69 -2.71 -11.16
C ASN A 26 -11.26 -2.43 -10.67
N SER A 27 -11.12 -1.82 -9.49
CA SER A 27 -9.79 -1.56 -8.93
C SER A 27 -9.06 -2.88 -8.66
N PRO A 28 -7.80 -3.01 -9.11
CA PRO A 28 -6.94 -4.11 -8.68
C PRO A 28 -6.69 -4.04 -7.16
N PRO A 29 -6.09 -5.08 -6.55
CA PRO A 29 -5.56 -5.00 -5.20
C PRO A 29 -4.68 -3.75 -5.03
N MET A 30 -5.07 -2.86 -4.11
CA MET A 30 -4.42 -1.57 -3.94
C MET A 30 -3.60 -1.52 -2.66
N PHE A 31 -2.41 -0.94 -2.77
CA PHE A 31 -1.46 -0.75 -1.70
C PHE A 31 -1.05 0.71 -1.63
N ALA A 32 -0.87 1.23 -0.43
CA ALA A 32 -0.37 2.57 -0.19
C ALA A 32 0.91 2.49 0.64
N LEU A 33 1.96 3.12 0.14
CA LEU A 33 3.24 3.32 0.81
C LEU A 33 3.24 4.77 1.27
N ARG A 34 3.18 5.00 2.57
CA ARG A 34 3.20 6.33 3.15
C ARG A 34 4.58 6.61 3.75
N GLU A 35 5.23 7.64 3.23
CA GLU A 35 6.44 8.18 3.84
C GLU A 35 6.07 9.07 5.03
N ASP A 36 6.72 8.85 6.17
CA ASP A 36 6.63 9.71 7.35
C ASP A 36 7.75 10.78 7.38
N GLU A 37 7.71 11.67 8.37
CA GLU A 37 8.69 12.75 8.51
C GLU A 37 10.14 12.26 8.73
N GLU A 38 10.34 11.01 9.17
CA GLU A 38 11.65 10.39 9.34
C GLU A 38 12.16 9.68 8.07
N GLY A 39 11.40 9.74 6.97
CA GLY A 39 11.70 9.07 5.71
C GLY A 39 11.50 7.56 5.78
N LYS A 40 10.70 7.06 6.73
CA LYS A 40 10.29 5.66 6.81
C LYS A 40 8.98 5.43 6.07
N PHE A 41 8.79 4.20 5.62
CA PHE A 41 7.67 3.84 4.77
C PHE A 41 6.72 2.89 5.49
N TRP A 42 5.47 3.30 5.64
CA TRP A 42 4.38 2.49 6.15
C TRP A 42 3.59 1.89 5.00
N VAL A 43 3.25 0.60 5.10
CA VAL A 43 2.55 -0.11 4.02
C VAL A 43 1.14 -0.46 4.46
N TYR A 44 0.18 -0.08 3.62
CA TYR A 44 -1.24 -0.31 3.83
C TYR A 44 -1.82 -1.08 2.65
N PHE A 45 -2.81 -1.92 2.93
CA PHE A 45 -3.58 -2.65 1.91
C PHE A 45 -5.04 -2.24 1.99
N LEU A 46 -5.67 -1.94 0.86
CA LEU A 46 -7.11 -1.67 0.85
C LEU A 46 -7.89 -2.97 1.06
N HIS A 47 -8.59 -3.07 2.19
CA HIS A 47 -9.52 -4.15 2.47
C HIS A 47 -10.84 -3.62 3.01
N LYS A 48 -11.96 -4.02 2.39
CA LYS A 48 -13.34 -3.63 2.78
C LYS A 48 -13.51 -2.12 3.03
N GLY A 49 -12.94 -1.29 2.16
CA GLY A 49 -13.03 0.18 2.23
C GLY A 49 -12.14 0.82 3.30
N ARG A 50 -11.25 0.05 3.93
CA ARG A 50 -10.31 0.53 4.95
C ARG A 50 -8.87 0.26 4.51
N TRP A 51 -7.95 0.99 5.10
CA TRP A 51 -6.51 0.86 4.87
C TRP A 51 -5.81 0.38 6.15
N PRO A 52 -5.93 -0.90 6.54
CA PRO A 52 -5.11 -1.48 7.59
C PRO A 52 -3.63 -1.49 7.20
N LEU A 53 -2.78 -1.34 8.20
CA LEU A 53 -1.34 -1.62 8.09
C LEU A 53 -1.14 -3.11 7.83
N ILE A 54 -0.18 -3.43 6.97
CA ILE A 54 0.24 -4.82 6.72
C ILE A 54 1.50 -5.22 7.52
N SER A 55 2.16 -4.25 8.15
CA SER A 55 3.34 -4.41 9.00
C SER A 55 3.22 -3.52 10.22
N GLU A 56 3.63 -4.03 11.39
CA GLU A 56 3.65 -3.27 12.65
C GLU A 56 4.83 -2.30 12.72
N THR A 57 5.88 -2.53 11.93
CA THR A 57 7.07 -1.70 11.85
C THR A 57 7.21 -1.06 10.48
N PRO A 58 7.68 0.19 10.38
CA PRO A 58 7.90 0.84 9.10
C PRO A 58 9.20 0.36 8.44
N PHE A 59 9.27 0.50 7.12
CA PHE A 59 10.43 0.11 6.33
C PHE A 59 11.39 1.29 6.16
N ALA A 60 12.68 1.02 6.21
CA ALA A 60 13.71 2.06 6.07
C ALA A 60 13.86 2.60 4.64
N THR A 61 13.38 1.87 3.64
CA THR A 61 13.51 2.24 2.22
C THR A 61 12.20 1.98 1.48
N GLN A 62 11.95 2.78 0.46
CA GLN A 62 10.83 2.57 -0.46
C GLN A 62 10.88 1.19 -1.11
N GLY A 63 12.08 0.69 -1.45
CA GLY A 63 12.28 -0.64 -2.03
C GLY A 63 11.76 -1.75 -1.13
N GLY A 64 12.13 -1.75 0.16
CA GLY A 64 11.64 -2.73 1.12
C GLY A 64 10.13 -2.65 1.34
N ALA A 65 9.56 -1.45 1.31
CA ALA A 65 8.12 -1.24 1.39
C ALA A 65 7.37 -1.81 0.16
N VAL A 66 7.95 -1.67 -1.04
CA VAL A 66 7.42 -2.27 -2.27
C VAL A 66 7.50 -3.79 -2.20
N GLU A 67 8.63 -4.35 -1.78
CA GLU A 67 8.80 -5.80 -1.59
C GLU A 67 7.76 -6.36 -0.62
N ALA A 68 7.55 -5.70 0.53
CA ALA A 68 6.52 -6.11 1.48
C ALA A 68 5.10 -6.10 0.88
N ALA A 69 4.75 -5.09 0.08
CA ALA A 69 3.47 -5.05 -0.63
C ALA A 69 3.34 -6.20 -1.66
N MET A 70 4.45 -6.64 -2.24
CA MET A 70 4.49 -7.73 -3.22
C MET A 70 4.38 -9.10 -2.55
N GLU A 71 5.03 -9.30 -1.40
CA GLU A 71 4.99 -10.53 -0.61
C GLU A 71 3.69 -10.73 0.16
N PHE A 72 2.93 -9.66 0.39
CA PHE A 72 1.67 -9.72 1.11
C PHE A 72 0.65 -10.64 0.44
N ASP A 73 0.34 -11.76 1.10
CA ASP A 73 -0.66 -12.73 0.66
C ASP A 73 -2.08 -12.26 1.00
N TYR A 74 -2.60 -11.35 0.16
CA TYR A 74 -3.95 -10.83 0.31
C TYR A 74 -5.05 -11.83 -0.06
N TYR A 75 -4.73 -12.96 -0.72
CA TYR A 75 -5.74 -13.94 -1.12
C TYR A 75 -6.48 -14.54 0.09
N LYS A 76 -5.82 -14.56 1.25
CA LYS A 76 -6.43 -14.98 2.53
C LYS A 76 -7.66 -14.17 2.91
N PHE A 77 -7.80 -12.94 2.42
CA PHE A 77 -8.93 -12.05 2.74
C PHE A 77 -10.12 -12.18 1.79
N TYR A 78 -10.01 -12.99 0.73
CA TYR A 78 -11.07 -13.26 -0.24
C TYR A 78 -11.73 -14.64 -0.06
N LYS A 79 -11.36 -15.38 0.98
CA LYS A 79 -12.07 -16.58 1.45
C LYS A 79 -13.31 -16.20 2.25
#